data_AF-S9QPQ6-F1
#
_entry.id   AF-S9QPQ6-F1
#
_cell.length_a   1.000
_cell.length_b   1.000
_cell.length_c   1.000
_cell.angle_alpha   90.00
_cell.angle_beta   90.00
_cell.angle_gamma   90.00
#
_symmetry.space_group_name_H-M   'P 1'
#
loop_
_entity.id
_entity.type
_entity.pdbx_description
1 polymer ?
#
loop_
_entity_poly.entity_id
_entity_poly.type
_entity_poly.pdbx_seq_one_letter_code
_entity_poly.pdbx_strand_id
1 'polypeptide(L)' 'MFGEYILDVTRGELQGPDGLVPLEPRAFTLLAHMLEQSGRLVDKDELIAAVWADGSSRMPRSRPR' A
#
# COMPACT_ATOMS: atom_id res chain seq x y z
N MET A 1 -10.02 6.67 4.60
CA MET A 1 -11.16 5.73 4.49
C MET A 1 -11.34 5.39 3.02
N PHE A 2 -11.60 4.12 2.70
CA PHE A 2 -11.89 3.66 1.35
C PHE A 2 -13.04 2.67 1.37
N GLY A 3 -14.17 3.04 0.77
CA GLY A 3 -15.41 2.28 0.94
C GLY A 3 -15.77 2.14 2.42
N GLU A 4 -15.95 0.92 2.89
CA GLU A 4 -16.30 0.59 4.29
C GLU A 4 -15.08 0.36 5.18
N TYR A 5 -13.87 0.53 4.64
CA TYR A 5 -12.62 0.27 5.35
C TYR A 5 -11.96 1.55 5.86
N ILE A 6 -11.53 1.51 7.11
CA ILE A 6 -10.87 2.60 7.84
C ILE A 6 -9.43 2.17 8.10
N LEU A 7 -8.50 2.85 7.45
CA LEU A 7 -7.08 2.67 7.71
C LEU A 7 -6.65 3.59 8.86
N ASP A 8 -6.27 3.01 9.99
CA ASP A 8 -5.79 3.74 11.16
C ASP A 8 -4.26 3.82 11.13
N VAL A 9 -3.73 4.92 10.59
CA VAL A 9 -2.29 5.19 10.47
C VAL A 9 -1.60 5.41 11.80
N THR A 10 -2.34 5.75 12.87
CA THR A 10 -1.77 5.87 14.21
C THR A 10 -1.50 4.50 14.82
N ARG A 11 -2.37 3.53 14.55
CA ARG A 11 -2.27 2.17 15.10
C ARG A 11 -1.63 1.16 14.15
N GLY A 12 -1.55 1.47 12.87
CA GLY A 12 -1.09 0.52 11.84
C GLY A 12 -2.12 -0.58 11.55
N GLU A 13 -3.41 -0.29 11.78
CA GLU A 13 -4.49 -1.27 11.74
C GLU A 13 -5.52 -0.91 10.66
N LEU A 14 -6.08 -1.93 10.01
CA LEU A 14 -7.21 -1.76 9.10
C LEU A 14 -8.47 -2.24 9.80
N GLN A 15 -9.48 -1.39 9.90
CA GLN A 15 -10.82 -1.77 10.32
C GLN A 15 -11.72 -1.91 9.11
N GLY A 16 -12.33 -3.08 8.96
CA GLY A 16 -13.42 -3.31 8.03
C GLY A 16 -14.78 -3.36 8.73
N PRO A 17 -15.85 -3.61 7.96
CA PRO A 17 -17.21 -3.73 8.51
C PRO A 17 -17.37 -4.91 9.49
N ASP A 18 -16.53 -5.93 9.37
CA ASP A 18 -16.54 -7.13 10.23
C ASP A 18 -15.55 -7.05 11.41
N GLY A 19 -14.78 -5.95 11.52
CA GLY A 19 -13.80 -5.72 12.58
C GLY A 19 -12.37 -5.52 12.07
N LEU A 20 -11.38 -5.83 12.93
CA LEU A 20 -9.95 -5.67 12.62
C LEU A 20 -9.49 -6.66 11.54
N VAL A 21 -8.93 -6.12 10.47
CA VAL A 21 -8.34 -6.86 9.36
C VAL A 21 -6.83 -6.89 9.58
N PRO A 22 -6.24 -8.07 9.89
CA PRO A 22 -4.79 -8.18 10.04
C PRO A 22 -4.14 -7.96 8.67
N LEU A 23 -3.26 -6.97 8.59
CA LEU A 23 -2.46 -6.68 7.42
C LEU A 23 -0.99 -6.84 7.75
N GLU A 24 -0.22 -7.31 6.77
CA GLU A 24 1.22 -7.17 6.85
C GLU A 24 1.60 -5.69 6.83
N PRO A 25 2.63 -5.27 7.60
CA PRO A 25 3.06 -3.87 7.66
C PRO A 25 3.41 -3.30 6.28
N ARG A 26 3.91 -4.12 5.35
CA ARG A 26 4.18 -3.69 3.97
C ARG A 26 2.91 -3.39 3.18
N ALA A 27 1.87 -4.22 3.35
CA ALA A 27 0.58 -3.99 2.71
C ALA A 27 -0.13 -2.77 3.32
N PHE A 28 0.02 -2.55 4.62
CA PHE A 28 -0.45 -1.34 5.29
C PHE A 28 0.21 -0.09 4.71
N THR A 29 1.54 -0.07 4.62
CA THR A 29 2.29 1.06 4.04
C THR A 29 1.87 1.33 2.60
N LEU A 30 1.68 0.28 1.79
CA LEU A 30 1.19 0.41 0.41
C LEU A 30 -0.19 1.10 0.38
N LEU A 31 -1.14 0.60 1.16
CA LEU A 31 -2.49 1.15 1.22
C LEU A 31 -2.52 2.59 1.75
N ALA A 32 -1.73 2.88 2.78
CA ALA A 32 -1.58 4.24 3.30
C ALA A 32 -1.09 5.18 2.19
N HIS A 33 -0.05 4.77 1.46
CA HIS A 33 0.52 5.59 0.40
C HIS A 33 -0.45 5.79 -0.78
N MET A 34 -1.19 4.75 -1.16
CA MET A 34 -2.26 4.84 -2.16
C MET A 34 -3.39 5.77 -1.74
N LEU A 35 -3.73 5.79 -0.44
CA LEU A 35 -4.77 6.66 0.09
C LEU A 35 -4.30 8.10 0.24
N GLU A 36 -3.04 8.34 0.60
CA GLU A 36 -2.47 9.70 0.58
C GLU A 36 -2.45 10.28 -0.84
N GLN A 37 -2.21 9.43 -1.85
CA GLN A 37 -2.24 9.78 -3.27
C GLN A 37 -3.60 9.56 -3.93
N SER A 38 -4.66 9.33 -3.14
CA SER A 38 -5.97 8.95 -3.69
C SER A 38 -6.55 10.06 -4.59
N GLY A 39 -6.78 9.71 -5.85
CA GLY A 39 -7.15 10.66 -6.92
C GLY A 39 -6.10 10.81 -8.02
N ARG A 40 -4.90 10.25 -7.84
CA ARG A 40 -3.89 10.12 -8.88
C ARG A 40 -3.73 8.67 -9.31
N LEU A 41 -3.51 8.45 -10.61
CA LEU A 41 -3.10 7.14 -11.11
C LEU A 41 -1.67 6.90 -10.60
N VAL A 42 -1.52 6.06 -9.58
CA VAL A 42 -0.20 5.64 -9.11
C VAL A 42 0.23 4.48 -9.99
N ASP A 43 1.33 4.65 -10.71
CA ASP A 43 1.84 3.59 -11.58
C ASP A 43 2.36 2.43 -10.73
N LYS A 44 2.30 1.22 -11.28
CA LYS A 44 2.78 0.01 -10.60
C LYS A 44 4.26 0.16 -10.24
N ASP A 45 5.07 0.78 -11.09
CA ASP A 45 6.48 1.04 -10.79
C ASP A 45 6.67 2.03 -9.63
N GLU A 46 5.78 3.02 -9.48
CA GLU A 46 5.81 4.00 -8.39
C GLU A 46 5.39 3.34 -7.06
N LEU A 47 4.36 2.48 -7.07
CA LEU A 47 3.97 1.67 -5.91
C LEU A 47 5.08 0.72 -5.47
N ILE A 48 5.73 0.07 -6.42
CA ILE A 48 6.84 -0.84 -6.11
C ILE A 48 8.02 -0.05 -5.56
N ALA A 49 8.36 1.10 -6.13
CA ALA A 49 9.42 1.97 -5.58
C ALA A 49 9.11 2.42 -4.15
N ALA A 50 7.87 2.84 -3.87
CA ALA A 50 7.48 3.31 -2.54
C ALA A 50 7.55 2.21 -1.45
N VAL A 51 7.22 0.96 -1.79
CA VAL A 51 7.15 -0.16 -0.82
C VAL A 51 8.43 -1.00 -0.77
N TRP A 52 9.22 -1.04 -1.85
CA TRP A 52 10.45 -1.84 -1.96
C TRP A 52 11.74 -1.01 -2.01
N ALA A 53 11.71 0.31 -1.81
CA ALA A 53 12.93 1.14 -1.73
C ALA A 53 13.91 0.71 -0.61
N ASP A 54 13.45 -0.03 0.40
CA ASP A 54 14.27 -0.55 1.51
C ASP A 54 15.05 -1.85 1.19
N GLY A 55 15.32 -2.13 -0.09
CA GLY A 55 16.50 -2.91 -0.47
C GLY A 55 16.51 -4.40 -0.12
N SER A 56 15.37 -5.12 -0.16
CA SER A 56 15.35 -6.54 0.19
C SER A 56 14.93 -7.57 -0.86
N SER A 57 14.69 -7.22 -2.14
CA SER A 57 14.72 -8.29 -3.15
C SER A 57 14.83 -7.83 -4.60
N ARG A 58 15.70 -8.53 -5.32
CA ARG A 58 16.04 -8.42 -6.73
C ARG A 58 14.78 -8.45 -7.62
N MET A 59 14.42 -7.28 -8.16
CA MET A 59 13.38 -7.10 -9.18
C MET A 59 13.71 -7.91 -10.46
N PRO A 60 12.80 -8.69 -11.07
CA PRO A 60 12.97 -9.16 -12.45
C PRO A 60 12.69 -7.98 -13.40
N ARG A 61 13.71 -7.59 -14.16
CA ARG A 61 13.65 -6.50 -15.14
C ARG A 61 12.54 -6.75 -16.18
N SER A 62 11.42 -6.05 -16.09
CA SER A 62 10.47 -5.95 -17.20
C SER A 62 10.93 -4.84 -18.15
N ARG A 63 11.27 -5.22 -19.39
CA ARG A 63 11.59 -4.28 -20.47
C ARG A 63 10.33 -3.52 -20.90
N PRO A 64 10.38 -2.18 -21.10
CA PRO A 64 9.29 -1.46 -21.74
C PRO A 64 9.22 -1.83 -23.23
N ARG A 65 8.01 -1.83 -23.79
CA ARG A 65 7.74 -1.83 -25.23
C ARG A 65 7.71 -0.41 -25.77
#